data_AF-A0A355Q9Q4-F1
#
_entry.id   AF-A0A355Q9Q4-F1
#
_cell.length_a   1.000
_cell.length_b   1.000
_cell.length_c   1.000
_cell.angle_alpha   90.00
_cell.angle_beta   90.00
_cell.angle_gamma   90.00
#
_symmetry.space_group_name_H-M   'P 1'
#
loop_
_entity.id
_entity.type
_entity.pdbx_description
1 polymer ?
#
loop_
_entity_poly.entity_id
_entity_poly.type
_entity_poly.pdbx_seq_one_letter_code
_entity_poly.pdbx_strand_id
1 'polypeptide(L)'
;MKYSIIRSFERNFIKILTALLVCFQLWSCSVSRDSKNSSEIDLKDSSNVDILGTTRLKLNHEGVLRETLVYVPESYEGTQDVPLLLNFHGYGGYAANHLLTADFRQLAEEQTFLLAYPQGSLLDGSPHWNPSPPSATNKSTV
;
A
#
# COMPACT_ATOMS: atom_id res chain seq x y z
N MET A 1 39.78 39.57 -35.15
CA MET A 1 38.54 38.99 -35.72
C MET A 1 38.08 37.69 -35.05
N LYS A 2 38.96 36.73 -34.75
CA LYS A 2 38.61 35.45 -34.09
C LYS A 2 37.97 35.59 -32.68
N TYR A 3 38.41 36.58 -31.89
CA TYR A 3 37.92 36.81 -30.52
C TYR A 3 36.45 37.27 -30.44
N SER A 4 35.96 37.99 -31.45
CA SER A 4 34.58 38.50 -31.49
C SER A 4 33.58 37.38 -31.80
N ILE A 5 33.97 36.43 -32.65
CA ILE A 5 33.14 35.27 -33.01
C ILE A 5 32.96 34.34 -31.81
N ILE A 6 34.02 34.08 -31.03
CA ILE A 6 33.97 33.22 -29.84
C ILE A 6 33.07 33.84 -28.76
N ARG A 7 33.19 35.14 -28.47
CA ARG A 7 32.30 35.83 -27.53
C ARG A 7 30.85 35.89 -28.00
N SER A 8 30.61 35.97 -29.32
CA SER A 8 29.25 35.92 -29.87
C SER A 8 28.65 34.52 -29.72
N PHE A 9 29.44 33.48 -29.96
CA PHE A 9 29.07 32.09 -29.77
C PHE A 9 28.75 31.78 -28.31
N GLU A 10 29.59 32.19 -27.36
CA GLU A 10 29.38 32.01 -25.92
C GLU A 10 28.13 32.74 -25.42
N ARG A 11 27.90 34.00 -25.85
CA ARG A 11 26.69 34.73 -25.47
C ARG A 11 25.42 34.08 -26.03
N ASN A 12 25.46 33.57 -27.25
CA ASN A 12 24.32 32.89 -27.86
C ASN A 12 24.09 31.51 -27.21
N PHE A 13 25.16 30.81 -26.84
CA PHE A 13 25.11 29.53 -26.12
C PHE A 13 24.53 29.70 -24.71
N ILE A 14 24.95 30.73 -23.97
CA ILE A 14 24.40 31.06 -22.64
C ILE A 14 22.91 31.44 -22.75
N LYS A 15 22.50 32.17 -23.80
CA LYS A 15 21.09 32.48 -24.07
C LYS A 15 20.25 31.25 -24.40
N ILE A 16 20.79 30.30 -25.17
CA ILE A 16 20.13 29.03 -25.47
C ILE A 16 20.01 28.16 -24.21
N LEU A 17 21.08 28.09 -23.40
CA LEU A 17 21.11 27.31 -22.16
C LEU A 17 20.13 27.87 -21.11
N THR A 18 20.06 29.19 -20.98
CA THR A 18 19.08 29.86 -20.11
C THR A 18 17.65 29.71 -20.61
N ALA A 19 17.40 29.74 -21.93
CA ALA A 19 16.07 29.47 -22.49
C ALA A 19 15.62 28.02 -22.22
N LEU A 20 16.52 27.03 -22.35
CA LEU A 20 16.21 25.62 -22.09
C LEU A 20 15.95 25.33 -20.61
N LEU A 21 16.66 26.00 -19.68
CA LEU A 21 16.43 25.86 -18.25
C LEU A 21 15.06 26.43 -17.83
N VAL A 22 14.61 27.53 -18.44
CA VAL A 22 13.27 28.11 -18.21
C VAL A 22 12.17 27.18 -18.77
N CYS A 23 12.40 26.51 -19.91
CA CYS A 23 11.46 25.52 -20.44
C CYS A 23 11.31 24.28 -19.54
N PHE A 24 12.37 23.88 -18.83
CA PHE A 24 12.33 22.75 -17.87
C PHE A 24 11.47 23.05 -16.64
N GLN A 25 11.41 24.31 -16.19
CA GLN A 25 10.59 24.72 -15.05
C GLN A 25 9.11 24.86 -15.41
N LEU A 26 8.77 25.02 -16.70
CA LEU A 26 7.40 25.13 -17.18
C LEU A 26 6.77 23.78 -17.58
N TRP A 27 7.53 22.68 -17.48
CA TRP A 27 7.01 21.30 -17.62
C TRP A 27 6.80 20.60 -16.27
N SER A 28 6.97 21.32 -15.15
CA SER A 28 6.70 20.82 -13.80
C SER A 28 5.23 20.95 -13.36
N CYS A 29 4.31 21.20 -14.29
CA CYS A 29 2.87 21.03 -14.07
C CYS A 29 2.17 20.60 -15.37
N SER A 30 2.30 19.33 -15.71
CA SER A 30 1.26 18.58 -16.43
C SER A 30 1.47 17.08 -16.20
N VAL A 31 1.31 16.65 -14.94
CA VAL A 31 0.64 15.38 -14.71
C VAL A 31 -0.83 15.63 -15.02
N SER A 32 -1.21 15.41 -16.29
CA SER A 32 -2.60 15.09 -16.59
C SER A 32 -2.85 13.73 -15.96
N ARG A 33 -3.40 13.73 -14.73
CA ARG A 33 -4.15 12.57 -14.25
C ARG A 33 -5.37 12.47 -15.14
N ASP A 34 -5.26 11.70 -16.22
CA ASP A 34 -6.44 11.07 -16.79
C ASP A 34 -6.91 10.06 -15.75
N SER A 35 -7.67 10.52 -14.75
CA SER A 35 -8.43 9.63 -13.86
C SER A 35 -9.67 9.18 -14.62
N LYS A 36 -9.46 8.43 -15.71
CA LYS A 36 -10.52 7.65 -16.31
C LYS A 36 -10.41 6.26 -15.71
N ASN A 37 -11.38 5.96 -14.86
CA ASN A 37 -11.59 4.71 -14.13
C ASN A 37 -10.82 4.55 -12.81
N SER A 38 -10.91 5.53 -11.90
CA SER A 38 -11.18 5.12 -10.52
C SER A 38 -12.70 5.05 -10.40
N SER A 39 -13.27 3.85 -10.52
CA SER A 39 -14.47 3.61 -9.73
C SER A 39 -14.09 4.06 -8.32
N GLU A 40 -14.84 4.99 -7.75
CA GLU A 40 -14.85 5.17 -6.32
C GLU A 40 -15.18 3.79 -5.76
N ILE A 41 -14.13 3.02 -5.43
CA ILE A 41 -14.31 1.73 -4.78
C ILE A 41 -14.92 2.15 -3.46
N ASP A 42 -16.21 1.89 -3.29
CA ASP A 42 -16.84 2.01 -1.99
C ASP A 42 -16.06 1.08 -1.07
N LEU A 43 -15.16 1.67 -0.27
CA LEU A 43 -14.19 0.98 0.59
C LEU A 43 -14.88 0.16 1.70
N LYS A 44 -16.22 0.12 1.70
CA LYS A 44 -17.03 -0.81 2.50
C LYS A 44 -17.08 -2.22 1.90
N ASP A 45 -16.77 -2.41 0.62
CA ASP A 45 -16.66 -3.73 -0.02
C ASP A 45 -15.20 -4.12 -0.32
N SER A 46 -14.31 -3.96 0.68
CA SER A 46 -12.93 -4.49 0.64
C SER A 46 -12.87 -6.02 0.59
N SER A 47 -14.01 -6.71 0.65
CA SER A 47 -14.09 -8.17 0.58
C SER A 47 -13.72 -8.71 -0.82
N ASN A 48 -13.94 -7.90 -1.87
CA ASN A 48 -13.73 -8.28 -3.27
C ASN A 48 -12.54 -7.58 -3.95
N VAL A 49 -11.79 -6.74 -3.22
CA VAL A 49 -10.59 -6.11 -3.78
C VAL A 49 -9.46 -7.14 -3.80
N ASP A 50 -9.01 -7.48 -5.01
CA ASP A 50 -7.80 -8.26 -5.23
C ASP A 50 -6.59 -7.34 -5.10
N ILE A 51 -5.85 -7.48 -4.00
CA ILE A 51 -4.63 -6.71 -3.75
C ILE A 51 -3.46 -7.51 -4.31
N LEU A 52 -2.84 -6.96 -5.36
CA LEU A 52 -1.73 -7.60 -6.08
C LEU A 52 -0.66 -8.13 -5.12
N GLY A 53 -0.20 -9.36 -5.34
CA GLY A 53 0.84 -10.01 -4.54
C GLY A 53 0.34 -10.57 -3.22
N THR A 54 -0.94 -10.41 -2.87
CA THR A 54 -1.53 -11.06 -1.70
C THR A 54 -2.44 -12.21 -2.08
N THR A 55 -2.52 -13.20 -1.19
CA THR A 55 -3.50 -14.27 -1.24
C THR A 55 -4.51 -14.08 -0.13
N ARG A 56 -5.81 -14.14 -0.45
CA ARG A 56 -6.87 -14.15 0.57
C ARG A 56 -7.06 -15.56 1.09
N LEU A 57 -6.70 -15.78 2.36
CA LEU A 57 -6.98 -17.03 3.06
C LEU A 57 -8.27 -16.91 3.86
N LYS A 58 -9.04 -17.99 3.87
CA LYS A 58 -10.27 -18.12 4.66
C LYS A 58 -10.15 -19.33 5.58
N LEU A 59 -10.52 -19.15 6.83
CA LEU A 59 -10.49 -20.17 7.87
C LEU A 59 -11.83 -20.17 8.60
N ASN A 60 -12.52 -21.30 8.62
CA ASN A 60 -13.67 -21.45 9.52
C ASN A 60 -13.14 -21.83 10.91
N HIS A 61 -13.38 -20.96 11.90
CA HIS A 61 -13.01 -21.19 13.29
C HIS A 61 -14.25 -21.06 14.16
N GLU A 62 -14.66 -22.18 14.77
CA GLU A 62 -15.85 -22.25 15.64
C GLU A 62 -17.14 -21.72 14.96
N GLY A 63 -17.28 -21.97 13.65
CA GLY A 63 -18.44 -21.53 12.87
C GLY A 63 -18.37 -20.07 12.41
N VAL A 64 -17.29 -19.35 12.74
CA VAL A 64 -17.02 -18.00 12.24
C VAL A 64 -16.00 -18.09 11.09
N LEU A 65 -16.39 -17.58 9.92
CA LEU A 65 -15.48 -17.44 8.79
C LEU A 65 -14.52 -16.27 9.08
N ARG A 66 -13.24 -16.58 9.27
CA ARG A 66 -12.15 -15.62 9.43
C ARG A 66 -11.46 -15.46 8.07
N GLU A 67 -11.12 -14.23 7.72
CA GLU A 67 -10.40 -13.92 6.49
C GLU A 67 -9.11 -13.16 6.80
N THR A 68 -8.08 -13.39 6.00
CA THR A 68 -6.81 -12.65 6.07
C THR A 68 -6.23 -12.46 4.68
N LEU A 69 -5.61 -11.31 4.43
CA LEU A 69 -4.72 -11.12 3.29
C LEU A 69 -3.32 -11.57 3.70
N VAL A 70 -2.67 -12.42 2.91
CA VAL A 70 -1.33 -12.92 3.20
C VAL A 70 -0.39 -12.55 2.06
N TYR A 71 0.76 -12.02 2.43
CA TYR A 71 1.89 -11.80 1.55
C TYR A 71 3.00 -12.78 1.89
N VAL A 72 3.48 -13.49 0.87
CA VAL A 72 4.65 -14.34 0.93
C VAL A 72 5.74 -13.62 0.13
N PRO A 73 6.89 -13.28 0.73
CA PRO A 73 7.97 -12.65 0.00
C PRO A 73 8.43 -13.48 -1.20
N GLU A 74 8.71 -12.86 -2.33
CA GLU A 74 9.25 -13.54 -3.52
C GLU A 74 10.61 -14.18 -3.23
N SER A 75 11.37 -13.61 -2.29
CA SER A 75 12.63 -14.14 -1.78
C SER A 75 12.51 -15.40 -0.92
N TYR A 76 11.30 -15.82 -0.53
CA TYR A 76 11.09 -16.95 0.37
C TYR A 76 10.86 -18.27 -0.39
N GLU A 77 11.89 -19.12 -0.38
CA GLU A 77 11.90 -20.44 -1.06
C GLU A 77 11.14 -21.56 -0.31
N GLY A 78 10.58 -21.30 0.87
CA GLY A 78 9.83 -22.32 1.62
C GLY A 78 10.69 -23.45 2.23
N THR A 79 12.01 -23.28 2.31
CA THR A 79 12.95 -24.32 2.79
C THR A 79 13.33 -24.21 4.26
N GLN A 80 13.05 -23.08 4.89
CA GLN A 80 13.34 -22.80 6.30
C GLN A 80 12.14 -22.14 6.95
N ASP A 81 11.90 -22.40 8.23
CA ASP A 81 10.86 -21.69 8.98
C ASP A 81 11.24 -20.21 9.15
N VAL A 82 10.28 -19.32 8.89
CA VAL A 82 10.43 -17.87 9.06
C VAL A 82 9.32 -17.32 9.95
N PRO A 83 9.53 -16.16 10.60
CA PRO A 83 8.48 -15.53 11.41
C PRO A 83 7.23 -15.19 10.59
N LEU A 84 6.07 -15.20 11.25
CA LEU A 84 4.82 -14.62 10.75
C LEU A 84 4.52 -13.34 11.51
N LEU A 85 4.39 -12.22 10.79
CA LEU A 85 3.92 -10.96 11.34
C LEU A 85 2.40 -10.81 11.09
N LEU A 86 1.65 -10.58 12.15
CA LEU A 86 0.23 -10.21 12.09
C LEU A 86 0.08 -8.69 12.21
N ASN A 87 -0.41 -8.04 11.16
CA ASN A 87 -0.57 -6.59 11.08
C ASN A 87 -2.05 -6.20 11.13
N PHE A 88 -2.52 -5.79 12.30
CA PHE A 88 -3.93 -5.56 12.59
C PHE A 88 -4.38 -4.11 12.34
N HIS A 89 -5.55 -3.95 11.72
CA HIS A 89 -6.21 -2.66 11.61
C HIS A 89 -6.92 -2.26 12.92
N GLY A 90 -7.25 -0.98 13.08
CA GLY A 90 -8.07 -0.49 14.22
C GLY A 90 -9.57 -0.81 14.09
N TYR A 91 -10.37 -0.46 15.11
CA TYR A 91 -11.84 -0.62 15.06
C TYR A 91 -12.45 0.05 13.81
N GLY A 92 -13.41 -0.62 13.18
CA GLY A 92 -14.09 -0.16 11.96
C GLY A 92 -13.24 -0.25 10.69
N GLY A 93 -11.97 -0.66 10.79
CA GLY A 93 -11.04 -0.77 9.67
C GLY A 93 -11.25 -2.03 8.83
N TYR A 94 -10.62 -2.05 7.65
CA TYR A 94 -10.57 -3.19 6.77
C TYR A 94 -9.11 -3.56 6.47
N ALA A 95 -8.82 -4.86 6.36
CA ALA A 95 -7.49 -5.39 6.10
C ALA A 95 -6.87 -4.82 4.81
N ALA A 96 -7.66 -4.70 3.74
CA ALA A 96 -7.18 -4.13 2.48
C ALA A 96 -6.80 -2.63 2.65
N ASN A 97 -7.64 -1.85 3.33
CA ASN A 97 -7.36 -0.43 3.56
C ASN A 97 -6.14 -0.25 4.46
N HIS A 98 -5.99 -1.11 5.47
CA HIS A 98 -4.83 -1.11 6.36
C HIS A 98 -3.55 -1.53 5.65
N LEU A 99 -3.61 -2.52 4.75
CA LEU A 99 -2.48 -2.85 3.89
C LEU A 99 -2.04 -1.64 3.06
N LEU A 100 -2.99 -0.90 2.47
CA LEU A 100 -2.66 0.28 1.63
C LEU A 100 -2.06 1.45 2.42
N THR A 101 -2.33 1.56 3.73
CA THR A 101 -1.83 2.66 4.58
C THR A 101 -0.67 2.25 5.50
N ALA A 102 -0.48 0.95 5.73
CA ALA A 102 0.56 0.35 6.56
C ALA A 102 1.17 -0.86 5.84
N ASP A 103 1.64 -0.65 4.61
CA ASP A 103 2.20 -1.68 3.74
C ASP A 103 3.60 -2.11 4.20
N PHE A 104 3.73 -3.33 4.70
CA PHE A 104 4.98 -3.90 5.20
C PHE A 104 5.58 -4.92 4.21
N ARG A 105 5.06 -5.03 2.99
CA ARG A 105 5.54 -6.03 2.02
C ARG A 105 6.99 -5.83 1.61
N GLN A 106 7.41 -4.57 1.41
CA GLN A 106 8.83 -4.26 1.16
C GLN A 106 9.71 -4.73 2.34
N LEU A 107 9.27 -4.48 3.57
CA LEU A 107 10.01 -4.91 4.76
C LEU A 107 10.04 -6.45 4.88
N ALA A 108 8.96 -7.12 4.45
CA ALA A 108 8.87 -8.58 4.41
C ALA A 108 9.88 -9.19 3.42
N GLU A 109 10.15 -8.52 2.29
CA GLU A 109 11.26 -8.89 1.39
C GLU A 109 12.63 -8.67 2.05
N GLU A 110 12.85 -7.49 2.64
CA GLU A 110 14.15 -7.10 3.17
C GLU A 110 14.59 -7.95 4.39
N GLN A 111 13.63 -8.38 5.21
CA GLN A 111 13.88 -9.07 6.48
C GLN A 111 13.41 -10.52 6.49
N THR A 112 12.82 -10.99 5.39
CA THR A 112 12.33 -12.37 5.20
C THR A 112 11.39 -12.83 6.32
N PHE A 113 10.15 -12.35 6.29
CA PHE A 113 9.06 -12.86 7.13
C PHE A 113 7.77 -12.98 6.34
N LEU A 114 6.88 -13.89 6.75
CA LEU A 114 5.52 -13.96 6.23
C LEU A 114 4.69 -12.84 6.83
N LEU A 115 3.83 -12.22 6.05
CA LEU A 115 3.04 -11.08 6.48
C LEU A 115 1.55 -11.37 6.28
N ALA A 116 0.77 -11.26 7.35
CA ALA A 116 -0.67 -11.40 7.28
C ALA A 116 -1.36 -10.14 7.81
N TYR A 117 -2.42 -9.74 7.10
CA TYR A 117 -3.36 -8.68 7.47
C TYR A 117 -4.72 -9.33 7.75
N PRO A 118 -5.00 -9.73 9.00
CA PRO A 118 -6.28 -10.34 9.35
C PRO A 118 -7.42 -9.32 9.27
N GLN A 119 -8.61 -9.78 8.92
CA GLN A 119 -9.85 -9.01 8.96
C GLN A 119 -10.62 -9.29 10.26
N GLY A 120 -10.97 -8.22 10.99
CA GLY A 120 -11.79 -8.34 12.20
C GLY A 120 -13.21 -8.83 11.89
N SER A 121 -13.80 -9.57 12.84
CA SER A 121 -15.24 -9.92 12.81
C SER A 121 -16.11 -8.69 12.95
N LEU A 122 -17.41 -8.79 12.67
CA LEU A 122 -18.33 -7.67 12.83
C LEU A 122 -18.91 -7.63 14.24
N LEU A 123 -18.83 -6.47 14.90
CA LEU A 123 -19.64 -6.08 16.07
C LEU A 123 -20.55 -4.94 15.61
N ASP A 124 -21.85 -5.17 15.63
CA ASP A 124 -22.86 -4.19 15.21
C ASP A 124 -22.56 -3.59 13.82
N GLY A 125 -22.09 -4.45 12.89
CA GLY A 125 -21.76 -4.08 11.52
C GLY A 125 -20.39 -3.42 11.32
N SER A 126 -19.62 -3.22 12.39
CA SER A 126 -18.27 -2.65 12.32
C SER A 126 -17.20 -3.72 12.59
N PRO A 127 -16.15 -3.84 11.76
CA PRO A 127 -15.04 -4.73 12.05
C PRO A 127 -14.35 -4.42 13.40
N HIS A 128 -14.10 -5.44 14.21
CA HIS A 128 -13.45 -5.29 15.51
C HIS A 128 -12.63 -6.54 15.89
N TRP A 129 -11.89 -6.39 16.99
CA TRP A 129 -11.14 -7.44 17.65
C TRP A 129 -11.69 -7.65 19.06
N ASN A 130 -11.75 -8.91 19.50
CA ASN A 130 -12.10 -9.27 20.86
C ASN A 130 -10.89 -9.89 21.58
N PRO A 131 -10.00 -9.07 22.17
CA PRO A 131 -8.84 -9.57 22.89
C PRO A 131 -9.17 -10.03 24.32
N SER A 132 -10.43 -9.90 24.75
CA SER A 132 -10.83 -10.18 26.13
C SER A 132 -11.25 -11.64 26.30
N PRO A 133 -10.85 -12.31 27.39
CA PRO A 133 -11.42 -13.60 27.75
C PRO A 133 -12.94 -13.54 27.95
N PRO A 134 -13.65 -14.68 27.87
CA PRO A 134 -15.06 -14.75 28.23
C PRO A 134 -15.28 -14.24 29.67
N SER A 135 -16.12 -13.22 29.83
CA SER A 135 -16.47 -12.66 31.14
C SER A 135 -17.76 -11.85 31.05
N ALA A 136 -18.40 -11.58 32.19
CA ALA A 136 -19.60 -10.75 32.27
C ALA A 136 -19.38 -9.30 31.78
N THR A 137 -18.12 -8.85 31.74
CA THR A 137 -17.73 -7.52 31.26
C THR A 137 -17.18 -7.52 29.84
N ASN A 138 -17.07 -8.70 29.19
CA ASN A 138 -16.68 -8.76 27.78
C ASN A 138 -17.80 -8.15 26.92
N LYS A 139 -17.40 -7.25 26.02
CA LYS A 139 -18.31 -6.49 25.16
C LYS A 139 -18.51 -7.13 23.78
N SER A 140 -17.87 -8.26 23.50
CA SER A 140 -18.04 -9.04 22.28
C SER A 140 -18.07 -10.53 22.60
N THR A 141 -18.87 -11.28 21.83
CA THR A 141 -18.88 -12.75 21.83
C THR A 141 -18.31 -13.35 20.55
N VAL A 142 -17.83 -12.50 19.64
CA VAL A 142 -17.16 -12.86 18.38
C VAL A 142 -15.74 -12.35 18.33
#